data_AF-A0A1I3C2F9-F1
#
_entry.id   AF-A0A1I3C2F9-F1
#
_cell.length_a   1.000
_cell.length_b   1.000
_cell.length_c   1.000
_cell.angle_alpha   90.00
_cell.angle_beta   90.00
_cell.angle_gamma   90.00
#
_symmetry.space_group_name_H-M   'P 1'
#
loop_
_entity.id
_entity.type
_entity.pdbx_description
1 polymer ?
#
loop_
_entity_poly.entity_id
_entity_poly.type
_entity_poly.pdbx_seq_one_letter_code
_entity_poly.pdbx_strand_id
1 'polypeptide(L)'
;MIVTGILSSLSLGVMSGVTIFGVGFFDFFDILTDKIFLAIGGMLLAIFVGWVVKKEDLYDELTNGGEKEFGLFNIWYNLIKYVIPVAVAIVAVMGITDIEQTGLMIFGLAIIVILAIFSPKLS
;
A
#
# COMPACT_ATOMS: atom_id res chain seq x y z
N MET A 1 -7.94 -13.01 -17.42
CA MET A 1 -8.48 -11.87 -18.21
C MET A 1 -9.85 -12.15 -18.83
N ILE A 2 -10.13 -13.30 -19.47
CA ILE A 2 -11.47 -13.59 -20.01
C ILE A 2 -12.49 -13.93 -18.91
N VAL A 3 -12.11 -14.79 -17.94
CA VAL A 3 -12.99 -15.18 -16.82
C VAL A 3 -13.31 -14.00 -15.91
N THR A 4 -12.32 -13.16 -15.62
CA THR A 4 -12.50 -11.93 -14.82
C THR A 4 -13.45 -10.97 -15.52
N GLY A 5 -13.33 -10.75 -16.84
CA GLY A 5 -14.21 -9.84 -17.58
C GLY A 5 -15.68 -10.32 -17.67
N ILE A 6 -15.91 -11.63 -17.78
CA ILE A 6 -17.26 -12.20 -17.77
C ILE A 6 -17.90 -12.05 -16.38
N LEU A 7 -17.13 -12.25 -15.30
CA LEU A 7 -17.58 -12.03 -13.93
C LEU A 7 -17.86 -10.56 -13.64
N SER A 8 -17.04 -9.62 -14.14
CA SER A 8 -17.29 -8.18 -14.02
C SER A 8 -18.59 -7.78 -14.71
N SER A 9 -18.80 -8.23 -15.95
CA SER A 9 -20.04 -7.95 -16.70
C SER A 9 -21.28 -8.58 -16.07
N LEU A 10 -21.14 -9.74 -15.42
CA LEU A 10 -22.23 -10.42 -14.73
C LEU A 10 -22.53 -9.81 -13.35
N SER A 11 -21.50 -9.27 -12.67
CA SER A 11 -21.63 -8.51 -11.41
C SER A 11 -22.42 -7.23 -11.58
N LEU A 12 -22.25 -6.55 -12.72
CA LEU A 12 -23.00 -5.33 -13.08
C LEU A 12 -24.46 -5.60 -13.50
N GLY A 13 -24.85 -6.86 -13.72
CA GLY A 13 -26.18 -7.26 -14.19
C GLY A 13 -26.97 -8.10 -13.18
N VAL A 14 -26.66 -9.39 -13.06
CA VAL A 14 -27.46 -10.37 -12.29
C VAL A 14 -27.06 -10.42 -10.82
N MET A 15 -25.81 -10.09 -10.48
CA MET A 15 -25.32 -10.06 -9.10
C MET A 15 -25.43 -8.67 -8.44
N SER A 16 -26.05 -7.68 -9.11
CA SER A 16 -26.24 -6.32 -8.59
C SER A 16 -27.06 -6.26 -7.29
N GLY A 17 -27.77 -7.33 -6.93
CA GLY A 17 -28.50 -7.44 -5.67
C GLY A 17 -27.67 -7.89 -4.46
N VAL A 18 -26.44 -8.40 -4.67
CA VAL A 18 -25.53 -8.81 -3.58
C VAL A 18 -24.53 -7.69 -3.34
N THR A 19 -25.04 -6.58 -2.80
CA THR A 19 -24.22 -5.44 -2.39
C THR A 19 -23.63 -5.70 -1.01
N ILE A 20 -22.31 -5.75 -0.90
CA ILE A 20 -21.60 -5.74 0.38
C ILE A 20 -21.21 -4.29 0.64
N PHE A 21 -21.70 -3.73 1.74
CA PHE A 21 -21.58 -2.30 2.10
C PHE A 21 -22.23 -1.28 1.14
N GLY A 22 -22.74 -1.73 -0.01
CA GLY A 22 -23.46 -0.92 -1.02
C GLY A 22 -22.72 -0.81 -2.37
N VAL A 23 -21.51 -1.37 -2.49
CA VAL A 23 -20.80 -1.52 -3.77
C VAL A 23 -20.99 -2.95 -4.27
N GLY A 24 -20.83 -3.15 -5.58
CA GLY A 24 -20.82 -4.50 -6.15
C GLY A 24 -19.70 -5.34 -5.55
N PHE A 25 -19.89 -6.65 -5.43
CA PHE A 25 -18.87 -7.56 -4.91
C PHE A 25 -17.53 -7.42 -5.66
N PHE A 26 -17.57 -7.23 -6.97
CA PHE A 26 -16.38 -7.01 -7.78
C PHE A 26 -15.67 -5.69 -7.42
N ASP A 27 -16.42 -4.59 -7.32
CA ASP A 27 -15.89 -3.27 -6.98
C ASP A 27 -15.29 -3.25 -5.56
N PHE A 28 -15.88 -4.00 -4.63
CA PHE A 28 -15.31 -4.19 -3.29
C PHE A 28 -13.92 -4.84 -3.36
N PHE A 29 -13.76 -5.91 -4.14
CA PHE A 29 -12.47 -6.58 -4.31
C PHE A 29 -11.45 -5.72 -5.04
N ASP A 30 -11.89 -4.93 -6.00
CA ASP A 30 -11.08 -3.97 -6.73
C ASP A 30 -10.52 -2.91 -5.76
N ILE A 31 -11.37 -2.26 -4.97
CA ILE A 31 -10.97 -1.27 -3.95
C ILE A 31 -10.04 -1.89 -2.90
N LEU A 32 -10.36 -3.11 -2.43
CA LEU A 32 -9.53 -3.81 -1.44
C LEU A 32 -8.12 -4.09 -1.99
N THR A 33 -8.01 -4.50 -3.25
CA THR A 33 -6.72 -4.89 -3.83
C THR A 33 -5.93 -3.66 -4.26
N ASP A 34 -6.54 -2.75 -4.99
CA ASP A 34 -5.83 -1.62 -5.61
C ASP A 34 -5.51 -0.52 -4.62
N LYS A 35 -6.35 -0.33 -3.60
CA LYS A 35 -6.16 0.75 -2.61
C LYS A 35 -5.58 0.23 -1.31
N ILE A 36 -6.19 -0.80 -0.71
CA ILE A 36 -5.80 -1.27 0.62
C ILE A 36 -4.52 -2.12 0.56
N PHE A 37 -4.46 -3.15 -0.28
CA PHE A 37 -3.26 -4.01 -0.34
C PHE A 37 -2.04 -3.27 -0.88
N LEU A 38 -2.20 -2.36 -1.84
CA LEU A 38 -1.09 -1.57 -2.35
C LEU A 38 -0.52 -0.62 -1.29
N ALA A 39 -1.39 0.04 -0.52
CA ALA A 39 -0.97 0.89 0.60
C ALA A 39 -0.27 0.08 1.71
N ILE A 40 -0.85 -1.04 2.12
CA ILE A 40 -0.28 -1.91 3.17
C ILE A 40 1.05 -2.49 2.71
N GLY A 41 1.12 -3.00 1.48
CA GLY A 41 2.34 -3.57 0.91
C GLY A 41 3.46 -2.54 0.82
N GLY A 42 3.17 -1.34 0.33
CA GLY A 42 4.14 -0.24 0.28
C GLY A 42 4.65 0.17 1.66
N MET A 43 3.76 0.21 2.66
CA MET A 43 4.13 0.59 4.02
C MET A 43 4.99 -0.49 4.70
N LEU A 44 4.62 -1.76 4.56
CA LEU A 44 5.41 -2.89 5.07
C LEU A 44 6.79 -2.93 4.43
N LEU A 45 6.90 -2.71 3.11
CA LEU A 45 8.18 -2.65 2.42
C LEU A 45 9.04 -1.49 2.93
N ALA A 46 8.46 -0.30 3.11
CA ALA A 46 9.19 0.85 3.61
C ALA A 46 9.72 0.63 5.04
N ILE A 47 8.91 0.03 5.92
CA ILE A 47 9.33 -0.34 7.28
C ILE A 47 10.42 -1.41 7.23
N PHE A 48 10.24 -2.45 6.42
CA PHE A 48 11.21 -3.53 6.30
C PHE A 48 12.58 -3.02 5.83
N VAL A 49 12.62 -2.26 4.73
CA VAL A 49 13.89 -1.72 4.20
C VAL A 49 14.48 -0.64 5.11
N GLY A 50 13.65 0.21 5.73
CA GLY A 50 14.11 1.31 6.58
C GLY A 50 14.57 0.91 7.98
N TRP A 51 14.01 -0.16 8.55
CA TRP A 51 14.19 -0.54 9.97
C TRP A 51 14.68 -1.97 10.20
N VAL A 52 14.38 -2.91 9.30
CA VAL A 52 14.77 -4.32 9.48
C VAL A 52 16.08 -4.63 8.78
N VAL A 53 16.28 -4.12 7.55
CA VAL A 53 17.51 -4.36 6.80
C VAL A 53 18.63 -3.45 7.32
N LYS A 54 19.82 -4.02 7.55
CA LYS A 54 20.99 -3.25 7.96
C LYS A 54 21.45 -2.37 6.81
N LYS A 55 21.88 -1.17 7.15
CA LYS A 55 22.42 -0.20 6.19
C LYS A 55 23.65 -0.74 5.44
N GLU A 56 24.47 -1.55 6.12
CA GLU A 56 25.66 -2.21 5.56
C GLU A 56 25.28 -3.21 4.47
N ASP A 57 24.33 -4.12 4.75
CA ASP A 57 23.83 -5.08 3.78
C ASP A 57 23.23 -4.38 2.54
N LEU A 58 22.45 -3.30 2.75
CA LEU A 58 21.92 -2.50 1.64
C LEU A 58 23.01 -1.81 0.84
N TYR A 59 24.08 -1.35 1.49
CA TYR A 59 25.20 -0.71 0.82
C TYR A 59 25.99 -1.71 -0.02
N ASP A 60 26.26 -2.90 0.51
CA ASP A 60 26.94 -3.97 -0.21
C ASP A 60 26.13 -4.43 -1.42
N GLU A 61 24.81 -4.58 -1.28
CA GLU A 61 23.91 -4.95 -2.38
C GLU A 61 23.87 -3.86 -3.47
N LEU A 62 23.83 -2.58 -3.09
CA LEU A 62 23.79 -1.46 -4.04
C LEU A 62 25.14 -1.16 -4.71
N THR A 63 26.24 -1.43 -4.02
CA THR A 63 27.60 -1.24 -4.53
C THR A 63 28.15 -2.49 -5.23
N ASN A 64 27.38 -3.59 -5.31
CA ASN A 64 27.85 -4.90 -5.76
C ASN A 64 29.14 -5.33 -5.04
N GLY A 65 29.20 -5.16 -3.71
CA GLY A 65 30.40 -5.46 -2.93
C GLY A 65 31.56 -4.48 -3.15
N GLY A 66 31.27 -3.20 -3.41
CA GLY A 66 32.26 -2.13 -3.48
C GLY A 66 32.84 -1.81 -4.86
N GLU A 67 32.30 -2.38 -5.96
CA GLU A 67 32.77 -2.07 -7.32
C GLU A 67 32.37 -0.67 -7.81
N LYS A 68 31.32 -0.06 -7.24
CA LYS A 68 30.91 1.33 -7.53
C LYS A 68 30.67 2.11 -6.25
N GLU A 69 31.43 3.19 -6.04
CA GLU A 69 31.17 4.15 -4.96
C GLU A 69 29.81 4.83 -5.19
N PHE A 70 28.80 4.39 -4.45
CA PHE A 70 27.49 5.01 -4.47
C PHE A 70 27.47 6.19 -3.49
N GLY A 71 28.09 7.31 -3.88
CA GLY A 71 28.16 8.53 -3.05
C GLY A 71 26.79 9.11 -2.66
N LEU A 72 25.71 8.70 -3.34
CA LEU A 72 24.33 9.10 -3.06
C LEU A 72 23.55 8.07 -2.22
N PHE A 73 24.18 6.99 -1.76
CA PHE A 73 23.53 5.93 -0.97
C PHE A 73 22.83 6.48 0.27
N ASN A 74 23.48 7.41 0.97
CA ASN A 74 22.92 8.00 2.19
C ASN A 74 21.65 8.81 1.91
N ILE A 75 21.57 9.46 0.73
CA ILE A 75 20.38 10.20 0.29
C ILE A 75 19.27 9.24 -0.08
N TRP A 76 19.58 8.20 -0.86
CA TRP A 76 18.63 7.16 -1.23
C TRP A 76 18.06 6.44 0.00
N TYR A 77 18.91 6.08 0.96
CA TYR A 77 18.50 5.45 2.21
C TYR A 77 17.57 6.36 3.02
N ASN A 78 17.88 7.66 3.13
CA ASN A 78 17.03 8.62 3.81
C ASN A 78 15.69 8.82 3.07
N LEU A 79 15.67 8.80 1.74
CA LEU A 79 14.43 8.85 0.95
C LEU A 79 13.55 7.64 1.25
N ILE A 80 14.12 6.43 1.27
CA ILE A 80 13.35 5.22 1.58
C ILE A 80 12.87 5.21 3.02
N LYS A 81 13.70 5.65 3.96
CA LYS A 81 13.35 5.62 5.38
C LYS A 81 12.29 6.67 5.76
N TYR A 82 12.28 7.84 5.12
CA TYR A 82 11.41 8.95 5.50
C TYR A 82 10.40 9.36 4.43
N VAL A 83 10.80 9.43 3.16
CA VAL A 83 9.93 9.95 2.09
C VAL A 83 8.96 8.89 1.59
N ILE A 84 9.40 7.63 1.42
CA ILE A 84 8.53 6.54 0.95
C ILE A 84 7.36 6.26 1.92
N PRO A 85 7.55 6.13 3.25
CA PRO A 85 6.43 5.93 4.17
C PRO A 85 5.41 7.06 4.10
N VAL A 86 5.88 8.31 3.98
CA VAL A 86 5.00 9.49 3.88
C VAL A 86 4.22 9.48 2.56
N ALA A 87 4.89 9.20 1.44
CA ALA A 87 4.24 9.13 0.14
C ALA A 87 3.16 8.02 0.10
N VAL A 88 3.48 6.83 0.63
CA VAL A 88 2.53 5.72 0.73
C VAL A 88 1.34 6.09 1.62
N ALA A 89 1.58 6.76 2.76
CA ALA A 89 0.51 7.22 3.62
C ALA A 89 -0.43 8.22 2.91
N ILE A 90 0.12 9.16 2.14
CA ILE A 90 -0.67 10.12 1.37
C ILE A 90 -1.52 9.41 0.31
N VAL A 91 -0.91 8.50 -0.48
CA VAL A 91 -1.63 7.72 -1.50
C VAL A 91 -2.74 6.88 -0.88
N ALA A 92 -2.48 6.28 0.28
CA ALA A 92 -3.47 5.47 1.00
C ALA A 92 -4.67 6.31 1.47
N VAL A 93 -4.43 7.50 2.02
CA VAL A 93 -5.49 8.44 2.43
C VAL A 93 -6.30 8.92 1.22
N MET A 94 -5.63 9.38 0.16
CA MET A 94 -6.31 9.84 -1.06
C MET A 94 -7.14 8.72 -1.71
N GLY A 95 -6.58 7.50 -1.75
CA GLY A 95 -7.26 6.34 -2.28
C GLY A 95 -8.58 6.06 -1.53
N ILE A 96 -8.57 6.20 -0.21
CA ILE A 96 -9.75 5.95 0.62
C ILE A 96 -10.78 7.08 0.53
N THR A 97 -10.36 8.33 0.39
CA THR A 97 -11.29 9.46 0.23
C THR A 97 -12.08 9.42 -1.07
N ASP A 98 -11.55 8.76 -2.10
CA ASP A 98 -12.24 8.52 -3.37
C ASP A 98 -13.32 7.43 -3.29
N ILE A 99 -13.46 6.72 -2.16
CA ILE A 99 -14.47 5.68 -2.00
C ILE A 99 -15.82 6.34 -1.72
N GLU A 100 -16.75 6.27 -2.67
CA GLU A 100 -18.11 6.84 -2.55
C GLU A 100 -18.90 6.29 -1.35
N GLN A 101 -18.51 5.11 -0.86
CA GLN A 101 -19.20 4.41 0.20
C GLN A 101 -18.63 4.68 1.59
N THR A 102 -19.40 5.40 2.40
CA THR A 102 -18.97 5.89 3.71
C THR A 102 -18.53 4.79 4.67
N GLY A 103 -19.15 3.60 4.62
CA GLY A 103 -18.80 2.47 5.49
C GLY A 103 -17.41 1.89 5.22
N LEU A 104 -17.07 1.72 3.95
CA LEU A 104 -15.76 1.19 3.54
C LEU A 104 -14.66 2.24 3.73
N MET A 105 -14.99 3.52 3.52
CA MET A 105 -14.10 4.64 3.79
C MET A 105 -13.68 4.70 5.28
N ILE A 106 -14.63 4.55 6.22
CA ILE A 106 -14.35 4.55 7.66
C ILE A 106 -13.48 3.36 8.05
N PHE A 107 -13.76 2.17 7.51
CA PHE A 107 -12.95 0.97 7.77
C PHE A 107 -11.51 1.13 7.25
N GLY A 108 -11.34 1.66 6.04
CA GLY A 108 -10.02 1.95 5.49
C GLY A 108 -9.25 2.98 6.31
N LEU A 109 -9.89 4.09 6.68
CA LEU A 109 -9.28 5.13 7.52
C LEU A 109 -8.87 4.58 8.89
N ALA A 110 -9.71 3.75 9.51
CA ALA A 110 -9.39 3.10 10.78
C ALA A 110 -8.14 2.21 10.65
N ILE A 111 -7.99 1.45 9.57
CA ILE A 111 -6.79 0.62 9.32
C ILE A 111 -5.54 1.50 9.20
N ILE A 112 -5.59 2.57 8.41
CA ILE A 112 -4.43 3.48 8.27
C ILE A 112 -4.08 4.11 9.61
N VAL A 113 -5.06 4.56 10.38
CA VAL A 113 -4.83 5.16 11.71
C VAL A 113 -4.22 4.12 12.66
N ILE A 114 -4.70 2.89 12.66
CA ILE A 114 -4.12 1.80 13.45
C ILE A 114 -2.67 1.54 13.04
N LEU A 115 -2.39 1.47 11.73
CA LEU A 115 -1.04 1.27 11.20
C LEU A 115 -0.12 2.45 11.53
N ALA A 116 -0.62 3.68 11.42
CA ALA A 116 0.10 4.89 11.78
C ALA A 116 0.39 4.96 13.29
N ILE A 117 -0.52 4.50 14.15
CA ILE A 117 -0.30 4.38 15.60
C ILE A 117 0.68 3.25 15.94
N PHE A 118 0.74 2.19 15.15
CA PHE A 118 1.71 1.11 15.32
C PHE A 118 3.12 1.48 14.84
N SER A 119 3.24 2.39 13.87
CA SER A 119 4.53 2.87 13.34
C SER A 119 5.50 3.45 14.39
N PRO A 120 5.10 4.27 15.38
CA PRO A 120 6.02 4.80 16.40
C PRO A 120 6.46 3.79 17.47
N LYS A 121 5.81 2.61 17.58
CA LYS A 121 6.18 1.61 18.59
C LYS A 121 7.39 0.75 18.24
N LEU A 122 8.07 1.06 17.13
CA LEU A 122 9.35 0.45 16.75
C LEU A 122 10.53 1.43 16.89
N SER A 123 10.41 2.49 17.70
CA SER A 123 11.52 3.35 18.12
C SER A 123 12.26 2.81 19.33
#